data_AF-A0A3E0QW95-F1
#
_entry.id   AF-A0A3E0QW95-F1
#
_cell.length_a   1.000
_cell.length_b   1.000
_cell.length_c   1.000
_cell.angle_alpha   90.00
_cell.angle_beta   90.00
_cell.angle_gamma   90.00
#
_symmetry.space_group_name_H-M   'P 1'
#
loop_
_entity.id
_entity.type
_entity.pdbx_description
1 polymer ?
#
loop_
_entity_poly.entity_id
_entity_poly.type
_entity_poly.pdbx_seq_one_letter_code
_entity_poly.pdbx_strand_id
1 'polypeptide(L)'
;MNDAIVPCNGCNLCCNFNEQFLAPILTEEEKAIFNNACWQDPDTGSWKMKMKETGGCYFLVQGKCSIYDHRPQFCRSFDCRNLLEQADSFYVRVLIRASEIENE
;
A
#
# COMPACT_ATOMS: atom_id res chain seq x y z
N MET A 1 -2.35 -17.86 -0.04
CA MET A 1 -1.31 -17.19 0.78
C MET A 1 -1.83 -17.09 2.19
N ASN A 2 -0.97 -17.21 3.20
CA ASN A 2 -1.37 -17.10 4.60
C ASN A 2 -1.29 -15.64 5.08
N ASP A 3 -2.15 -15.28 6.03
CA ASP A 3 -2.13 -13.97 6.68
C ASP A 3 -0.83 -13.81 7.50
N ALA A 4 -0.22 -12.63 7.41
CA ALA A 4 0.91 -12.27 8.25
C ALA A 4 0.39 -11.91 9.65
N ILE A 5 0.80 -12.69 10.66
CA ILE A 5 0.47 -12.39 12.06
C ILE A 5 1.47 -11.36 12.58
N VAL A 6 1.10 -10.08 12.45
CA VAL A 6 1.89 -8.94 12.91
C VAL A 6 1.11 -8.22 14.03
N PRO A 7 1.65 -8.12 15.26
CA PRO A 7 0.99 -7.39 16.34
C PRO A 7 1.18 -5.88 16.15
N CYS A 8 0.40 -5.30 15.23
CA CYS A 8 0.56 -3.90 14.84
C CYS A 8 0.33 -2.92 16.01
N ASN A 9 -0.40 -3.30 17.07
CA ASN A 9 -0.68 -2.46 18.25
C ASN A 9 -1.17 -1.03 17.90
N GLY A 10 -1.99 -0.91 16.85
CA GLY A 10 -2.49 0.37 16.35
C GLY A 10 -1.63 1.04 15.26
N CYS A 11 -0.48 0.46 14.90
CA CYS A 11 0.32 0.89 13.75
C CYS A 11 -0.50 0.77 12.45
N ASN A 12 -0.43 1.82 11.63
CA ASN A 12 -1.11 1.94 10.34
C ASN A 12 -0.16 2.43 9.24
N LEU A 13 1.16 2.27 9.40
CA LEU A 13 2.16 2.78 8.46
C LEU A 13 1.93 2.24 7.03
N CYS A 14 1.55 0.97 6.91
CA CYS A 14 1.21 0.34 5.62
C CYS A 14 -0.03 0.94 4.94
N CYS A 15 -0.85 1.70 5.67
CA CYS A 15 -2.01 2.39 5.14
C CYS A 15 -1.70 3.87 4.82
N ASN A 16 -0.51 4.38 5.15
CA ASN A 16 -0.13 5.78 4.96
C ASN A 16 0.92 5.95 3.83
N PHE A 17 1.07 4.98 2.94
CA PHE A 17 1.92 5.17 1.77
C PHE A 17 1.40 6.34 0.93
N ASN A 18 2.27 7.30 0.62
CA ASN A 18 1.94 8.44 -0.24
C ASN A 18 2.08 8.09 -1.72
N GLU A 19 2.79 7.01 -2.03
CA GLU A 19 3.07 6.59 -3.39
C GLU A 19 1.99 5.65 -3.95
N GLN A 20 1.37 6.04 -5.06
CA GLN A 20 0.31 5.24 -5.70
C GLN A 20 0.84 3.89 -6.22
N PHE A 21 2.13 3.80 -6.57
CA PHE A 21 2.70 2.53 -7.03
C PHE A 21 2.80 1.48 -5.91
N LEU A 22 2.84 1.91 -4.64
CA LEU A 22 2.80 1.05 -3.45
C LEU A 22 1.38 0.66 -3.04
N ALA A 23 0.36 1.13 -3.77
CA ALA A 23 -1.01 0.77 -3.48
C ALA A 23 -1.22 -0.76 -3.58
N PRO A 24 -1.99 -1.36 -2.66
CA PRO A 24 -2.28 -2.79 -2.67
C PRO A 24 -2.81 -3.28 -4.02
N ILE A 25 -2.18 -4.31 -4.57
CA ILE A 25 -2.66 -5.00 -5.77
C ILE A 25 -3.86 -5.87 -5.39
N LEU A 26 -4.86 -5.90 -6.27
CA LEU A 26 -6.09 -6.66 -6.13
C LEU A 26 -6.13 -7.81 -7.12
N THR A 27 -6.70 -8.93 -6.67
CA THR A 27 -7.18 -9.99 -7.56
C THR A 27 -8.42 -9.54 -8.33
N GLU A 28 -8.81 -10.26 -9.39
CA GLU A 28 -10.04 -9.93 -10.13
C GLU A 28 -11.29 -10.09 -9.25
N GLU A 29 -11.28 -11.07 -8.33
CA GLU A 29 -12.35 -11.27 -7.34
C GLU A 29 -12.45 -10.08 -6.38
N GLU A 30 -11.31 -9.58 -5.89
CA GLU A 30 -11.28 -8.44 -4.98
C GLU A 30 -11.64 -7.13 -5.68
N LYS A 31 -11.25 -6.95 -6.93
CA LYS A 31 -11.70 -5.83 -7.76
C LYS A 31 -13.23 -5.81 -7.86
N ALA A 32 -13.89 -6.94 -8.03
CA ALA A 32 -15.36 -6.97 -8.07
C ALA A 32 -15.98 -6.47 -6.75
N ILE A 33 -15.34 -6.77 -5.61
CA ILE A 33 -15.78 -6.31 -4.28
C ILE A 33 -15.47 -4.82 -4.08
N PHE A 34 -14.30 -4.36 -4.52
CA PHE A 34 -13.80 -3.00 -4.32
C PHE A 34 -13.97 -2.08 -5.52
N ASN A 35 -14.90 -2.39 -6.44
CA ASN A 35 -15.02 -1.77 -7.76
C ASN A 35 -14.91 -0.23 -7.77
N ASN A 36 -15.55 0.47 -6.82
CA ASN A 36 -15.51 1.94 -6.73
C ASN A 36 -14.24 2.49 -6.04
N ALA A 37 -13.50 1.63 -5.35
CA ALA A 37 -12.30 1.91 -4.58
C ALA A 37 -11.02 1.33 -5.22
N CYS A 38 -11.05 0.96 -6.50
CA CYS A 38 -9.87 0.53 -7.24
C CYS A 38 -9.65 1.33 -8.55
N TRP A 39 -8.45 1.25 -9.09
CA TRP A 39 -8.05 1.80 -10.37
C TRP A 39 -7.12 0.81 -11.08
N GLN A 40 -7.03 0.89 -12.41
CA GLN A 40 -6.11 0.07 -13.17
C GLN A 40 -4.82 0.86 -13.40
N ASP A 41 -3.70 0.29 -12.98
CA ASP A 41 -2.38 0.83 -13.24
C ASP A 41 -2.09 0.79 -14.75
N PRO A 42 -1.83 1.94 -15.41
CA PRO A 42 -1.67 1.99 -16.86
C PRO A 42 -0.38 1.32 -17.34
N ASP A 43 0.64 1.23 -16.49
CA ASP A 43 1.95 0.68 -16.85
C ASP A 43 1.97 -0.84 -16.71
N THR A 44 1.33 -1.35 -15.66
CA THR A 44 1.34 -2.79 -15.32
C THR A 44 0.04 -3.50 -15.68
N GLY A 45 -1.03 -2.78 -15.98
CA GLY A 45 -2.38 -3.31 -16.20
C GLY A 45 -3.04 -3.90 -14.94
N SER A 46 -2.37 -3.85 -13.79
CA SER A 46 -2.84 -4.45 -12.54
C SER A 46 -3.90 -3.58 -11.87
N TRP A 47 -4.90 -4.22 -11.25
CA TRP A 47 -5.86 -3.50 -10.43
C TRP A 47 -5.26 -3.18 -9.07
N LYS A 48 -5.33 -1.92 -8.67
CA LYS A 48 -4.79 -1.42 -7.40
C LYS A 48 -5.86 -0.72 -6.60
N MET A 49 -5.74 -0.79 -5.29
CA MET A 49 -6.57 -0.03 -4.36
C MET A 49 -6.35 1.48 -4.56
N LYS A 50 -7.41 2.28 -4.45
CA LYS A 50 -7.28 3.74 -4.50
C LYS A 50 -6.56 4.25 -3.25
N MET A 51 -5.71 5.24 -3.49
CA MET A 51 -5.12 6.08 -2.46
C MET A 51 -5.85 7.43 -2.45
N LYS A 52 -5.81 8.14 -1.33
CA LYS A 52 -6.30 9.52 -1.25
C LYS A 52 -5.33 10.43 -1.99
N GLU A 53 -5.84 11.54 -2.52
CA GLU A 53 -5.01 12.55 -3.18
C GLU A 53 -3.96 13.14 -2.23
N THR A 54 -4.30 13.28 -0.94
CA THR A 54 -3.39 13.75 0.11
C THR A 54 -2.41 12.69 0.60
N GLY A 55 -2.41 11.50 0.00
CA GLY A 55 -1.65 10.33 0.48
C GLY A 55 -2.44 9.43 1.43
N GLY A 56 -2.00 8.17 1.50
CA GLY A 56 -2.63 7.13 2.32
C GLY A 56 -3.83 6.44 1.66
N CYS A 57 -4.22 5.30 2.23
CA CYS A 57 -5.27 4.43 1.70
C CYS A 57 -6.65 5.08 1.79
N TYR A 58 -7.48 4.88 0.76
CA TYR A 58 -8.87 5.35 0.72
C TYR A 58 -9.69 4.96 1.96
N PHE A 59 -9.46 3.74 2.48
CA PHE A 59 -10.18 3.19 3.64
C PHE A 59 -9.55 3.53 5.00
N LEU A 60 -8.51 4.37 5.05
CA LEU A 60 -7.95 4.84 6.31
C LEU A 60 -8.80 5.99 6.87
N VAL A 61 -9.64 5.72 7.85
CA VAL A 61 -10.52 6.72 8.49
C VAL A 61 -10.11 6.88 9.94
N GLN A 62 -9.80 8.12 10.35
CA GLN A 62 -9.37 8.44 11.73
C GLN A 62 -8.24 7.53 12.24
N GLY A 63 -7.27 7.21 11.36
CA GLY A 63 -6.12 6.36 11.69
C GLY A 63 -6.42 4.86 11.78
N LYS A 64 -7.63 4.41 11.43
CA LYS A 64 -8.02 2.99 11.43
C LYS A 64 -8.50 2.55 10.05
N CYS A 65 -8.21 1.30 9.70
CA CYS A 65 -8.75 0.70 8.48
C CYS A 65 -10.25 0.42 8.67
N SER A 66 -11.11 1.06 7.88
CA SER A 66 -12.57 0.86 7.97
C SER A 66 -13.04 -0.50 7.44
N ILE A 67 -12.17 -1.23 6.74
CA ILE A 67 -12.46 -2.54 6.14
C ILE A 67 -11.56 -3.65 6.70
N TYR A 68 -11.06 -3.53 7.93
CA TYR A 68 -10.02 -4.42 8.47
C TYR A 68 -10.31 -5.92 8.27
N ASP A 69 -11.53 -6.38 8.53
CA ASP A 69 -11.88 -7.79 8.38
C ASP A 69 -12.00 -8.24 6.91
N HIS A 70 -12.24 -7.29 6.01
CA HIS A 70 -12.41 -7.50 4.57
C HIS A 70 -11.18 -7.10 3.76
N ARG A 71 -10.07 -6.72 4.39
CA ARG A 71 -8.84 -6.24 3.72
C ARG A 71 -8.42 -7.15 2.57
N PRO A 72 -7.92 -6.60 1.45
CA PRO A 72 -7.37 -7.42 0.36
C PRO A 72 -6.27 -8.38 0.82
N GLN A 73 -6.04 -9.43 0.06
CA GLN A 73 -5.01 -10.44 0.25
C GLN A 73 -3.63 -9.80 0.41
N PHE A 74 -3.30 -8.81 -0.42
CA PHE A 74 -2.05 -8.06 -0.29
C PHE A 74 -1.89 -7.44 1.11
N CYS A 75 -2.95 -6.83 1.64
CA CYS A 75 -2.94 -6.24 2.98
C CYS A 75 -2.88 -7.28 4.09
N ARG A 76 -3.44 -8.48 3.88
CA ARG A 76 -3.36 -9.60 4.83
C ARG A 76 -1.97 -10.22 4.89
N SER A 77 -1.29 -10.33 3.76
CA SER A 77 0.06 -10.89 3.68
C SER A 77 1.17 -9.87 3.90
N PHE A 78 0.84 -8.58 4.04
CA PHE A 78 1.83 -7.53 4.25
C PHE A 78 2.47 -7.64 5.64
N ASP A 79 3.80 -7.80 5.66
CA ASP A 79 4.60 -7.80 6.87
C ASP A 79 5.60 -6.64 6.85
N CYS A 80 5.41 -5.65 7.72
CA CYS A 80 6.25 -4.46 7.77
C CYS A 80 7.70 -4.75 8.23
N ARG A 81 7.96 -5.89 8.89
CA ARG A 81 9.31 -6.27 9.33
C ARG A 81 10.21 -6.55 8.13
N ASN A 82 9.66 -7.15 7.07
CA ASN A 82 10.39 -7.43 5.83
C ASN A 82 10.77 -6.14 5.08
N LEU A 83 9.99 -5.07 5.25
CA LEU A 83 10.29 -3.77 4.65
C LEU A 83 11.57 -3.18 5.24
N LEU A 84 11.79 -3.36 6.55
CA LEU A 84 12.97 -2.89 7.27
C LEU A 84 14.21 -3.73 6.94
N GLU A 85 14.04 -5.04 6.71
CA GLU A 85 15.15 -5.92 6.26
C GLU A 85 15.60 -5.63 4.81
N GLN A 86 14.70 -5.15 3.94
CA GLN A 86 15.03 -4.81 2.54
C GLN A 86 15.40 -3.33 2.32
N ALA A 87 15.34 -2.52 3.37
CA ALA A 87 15.67 -1.09 3.32
C ALA A 87 17.14 -0.81 2.91
N ASP A 88 18.02 -1.82 2.98
CA ASP A 88 19.41 -1.72 2.53
C ASP A 88 19.59 -1.66 0.99
N SER A 89 18.60 -2.01 0.17
CA SER A 89 18.83 -2.12 -1.30
C SER A 89 17.83 -1.36 -2.20
N PHE A 90 16.59 -1.13 -1.76
CA PHE A 90 15.57 -0.46 -2.60
C PHE A 90 15.23 0.96 -2.12
N TYR A 91 15.06 1.17 -0.82
CA TYR A 91 14.65 2.47 -0.26
C TYR A 91 15.70 3.56 -0.40
N VAL A 92 16.99 3.23 -0.30
CA VAL A 92 18.09 4.18 -0.52
C VAL A 92 18.07 4.72 -1.97
N ARG A 93 17.73 3.90 -2.97
CA ARG A 93 17.68 4.36 -4.38
C ARG A 93 16.50 5.30 -4.66
N VAL A 94 15.35 5.05 -4.02
CA VAL A 94 14.17 5.91 -4.16
C VAL A 94 14.39 7.27 -3.46
N LEU A 95 14.99 7.29 -2.27
CA LEU A 95 15.30 8.53 -1.55
C LEU A 95 16.44 9.33 -2.20
N ILE A 96 17.47 8.67 -2.75
CA ILE A 96 18.54 9.36 -3.49
C ILE A 96 17.99 10.05 -4.75
N ARG A 97 17.10 9.41 -5.51
CA ARG A 97 16.49 10.06 -6.69
C ARG A 97 15.55 11.21 -6.36
N ALA A 98 14.85 11.15 -5.23
CA ALA A 98 14.03 12.28 -4.78
C ALA A 98 14.89 13.52 -4.44
N SER A 99 16.11 13.33 -3.92
CA SER A 99 17.04 14.44 -3.62
C SER A 99 17.72 15.06 -4.84
N GLU A 100 17.69 14.39 -6.00
CA GLU A 100 18.26 14.88 -7.26
C GLU A 100 17.28 15.75 -8.07
N ILE A 101 15.97 15.72 -7.76
CA ILE A 101 14.94 16.50 -8.47
C ILE A 101 14.69 17.87 -7.83
N GLU A 102 15.11 18.10 -6.58
CA GLU A 102 14.94 19.39 -5.89
C GLU A 102 16.08 20.40 -6.15
N ASN A 103 17.04 20.10 -7.04
CA ASN A 103 18.20 20.95 -7.32
C ASN A 103 18.33 21.41 -8.80
N GLU A 104 17.23 21.49 -9.55
CA GLU A 104 17.20 22.19 -10.85
C GLU A 104 16.19 23.34 -10.88
#